data_AF-A0A3S6QVV0-F1
#
_entry.id   AF-A0A3S6QVV0-F1
#
_cell.length_a   1.000
_cell.length_b   1.000
_cell.length_c   1.000
_cell.angle_alpha   90.00
_cell.angle_beta   90.00
_cell.angle_gamma   90.00
#
_symmetry.space_group_name_H-M   'P 1'
#
loop_
_entity.id
_entity.type
_entity.pdbx_description
1 polymer ?
#
loop_
_entity_poly.entity_id
_entity_poly.type
_entity_poly.pdbx_seq_one_letter_code
_entity_poly.pdbx_strand_id
1 'polypeptide(L)'
;MKELVFGHKSPDTDAVVAAKAFSYLQNQLGYDTEAVALGELNDETKFVLQHFEEPAPRIISAAKPEVDAVMLVDHNEAQQSVADLKDVQITHVVDHHRIANFETAAPLYYHAEPLGCTSTILFKLFKQNEVTVPAKLAGLMLSAIISDTLLFKSPTTTPEDEAAVKALAEIADVDYQKYGLEMLKAGTNLASKTEQELITADAKSFEMGGKTVRINQVNTVDLNEVFAREAKLRTAIEAENKAQGYDLFLLMVTNILDSNTRLLVVGEPQDVVEKAFNTKLVDNKADLPGVVSRKKQVVPPLQAAF
;
A
#
# COMPACT_ATOMS: atom_id res chain seq x y z
N MET A 1 -18.40 19.31 22.09
CA MET A 1 -19.02 19.45 20.76
C MET A 1 -18.50 18.29 19.94
N LYS A 2 -19.34 17.63 19.15
CA LYS A 2 -18.92 16.48 18.36
C LYS A 2 -17.98 16.92 17.23
N GLU A 3 -16.88 16.21 17.04
CA GLU A 3 -15.95 16.38 15.92
C GLU A 3 -15.76 15.07 15.16
N LEU A 4 -15.50 15.15 13.86
CA LEU A 4 -15.15 13.97 13.05
C LEU A 4 -13.63 13.89 12.86
N VAL A 5 -13.09 12.67 12.95
CA VAL A 5 -11.68 12.37 12.69
C VAL A 5 -11.57 11.52 11.44
N PHE A 6 -10.75 11.94 10.47
CA PHE A 6 -10.60 11.20 9.22
C PHE A 6 -9.25 11.41 8.56
N GLY A 7 -8.84 10.39 7.81
CA GLY A 7 -7.74 10.43 6.86
C GLY A 7 -8.13 10.98 5.49
N HIS A 8 -7.27 10.79 4.50
CA HIS A 8 -7.52 11.28 3.13
C HIS A 8 -8.56 10.46 2.37
N LYS A 9 -8.99 10.99 1.21
CA LYS A 9 -9.76 10.27 0.18
C LYS A 9 -8.97 9.10 -0.39
N SER A 10 -9.68 8.07 -0.86
CA SER A 10 -9.07 6.79 -1.25
C SER A 10 -8.21 6.24 -0.10
N PRO A 11 -8.81 6.04 1.07
CA PRO A 11 -8.07 5.82 2.30
C PRO A 11 -7.28 4.51 2.21
N ASP A 12 -6.04 4.55 2.67
CA ASP A 12 -5.23 3.37 2.90
C ASP A 12 -5.33 2.93 4.37
N THR A 13 -4.47 1.99 4.77
CA THR A 13 -4.51 1.41 6.10
C THR A 13 -4.16 2.44 7.18
N ASP A 14 -3.18 3.33 6.97
CA ASP A 14 -2.83 4.35 7.96
C ASP A 14 -3.94 5.40 8.09
N ALA A 15 -4.46 5.94 6.99
CA ALA A 15 -5.57 6.88 7.00
C ALA A 15 -6.77 6.40 7.84
N VAL A 16 -7.15 5.12 7.73
CA VAL A 16 -8.25 4.53 8.49
C VAL A 16 -7.89 4.28 9.95
N VAL A 17 -6.74 3.65 10.18
CA VAL A 17 -6.32 3.26 11.52
C VAL A 17 -5.98 4.49 12.37
N ALA A 18 -5.26 5.46 11.81
CA ALA A 18 -4.93 6.70 12.48
C ALA A 18 -6.18 7.45 12.91
N ALA A 19 -7.25 7.44 12.09
CA ALA A 19 -8.50 8.10 12.45
C ALA A 19 -9.14 7.43 13.67
N LYS A 20 -9.16 6.09 13.68
CA LYS A 20 -9.66 5.30 14.81
C LYS A 20 -8.82 5.47 16.07
N ALA A 21 -7.50 5.45 15.94
CA ALA A 21 -6.58 5.59 17.06
C ALA A 21 -6.60 6.99 17.67
N PHE A 22 -6.61 8.03 16.83
CA PHE A 22 -6.69 9.39 17.30
C PHE A 22 -8.05 9.72 17.90
N SER A 23 -9.16 9.28 17.28
CA SER A 23 -10.49 9.41 17.88
C SER A 23 -10.56 8.72 19.24
N TYR A 24 -10.01 7.51 19.39
CA TYR A 24 -9.95 6.84 20.69
C TYR A 24 -9.19 7.69 21.72
N LEU A 25 -7.98 8.14 21.38
CA LEU A 25 -7.15 8.97 22.27
C LEU A 25 -7.89 10.24 22.70
N GLN A 26 -8.45 10.99 21.74
CA GLN A 26 -9.15 12.24 22.02
C GLN A 26 -10.37 12.03 22.92
N ASN A 27 -11.12 10.93 22.73
CA ASN A 27 -12.21 10.58 23.63
C ASN A 27 -11.72 10.28 25.06
N GLN A 28 -10.55 9.64 25.24
CA GLN A 28 -9.95 9.46 26.58
C GLN A 28 -9.55 10.80 27.23
N LEU A 29 -9.26 11.81 26.41
CA LEU A 29 -8.91 13.17 26.84
C LEU A 29 -10.13 14.08 27.02
N GLY A 30 -11.35 13.54 26.93
CA GLY A 30 -12.60 14.27 27.19
C GLY A 30 -13.19 15.00 25.98
N TYR A 31 -12.68 14.76 24.77
CA TYR A 31 -13.37 15.17 23.54
C TYR A 31 -14.55 14.24 23.22
N ASP A 32 -15.44 14.68 22.33
CA ASP A 32 -16.52 13.87 21.75
C ASP A 32 -16.21 13.71 20.26
N THR A 33 -15.62 12.57 19.88
CA THR A 33 -15.14 12.37 18.49
C THR A 33 -15.61 11.04 17.90
N GLU A 34 -15.80 11.03 16.58
CA GLU A 34 -16.09 9.83 15.78
C GLU A 34 -15.08 9.68 14.63
N ALA A 35 -14.49 8.50 14.50
CA ALA A 35 -13.66 8.15 13.35
C ALA A 35 -14.52 7.78 12.12
N VAL A 36 -14.26 8.43 10.98
CA VAL A 36 -14.95 8.21 9.70
C VAL A 36 -13.94 8.03 8.55
N ALA A 37 -14.40 7.49 7.43
CA ALA A 37 -13.60 7.33 6.21
C ALA A 37 -14.15 8.17 5.04
N LEU A 38 -13.27 8.54 4.12
CA LEU A 38 -13.61 9.36 2.94
C LEU A 38 -13.70 8.54 1.63
N GLY A 39 -13.83 7.22 1.74
CA GLY A 39 -13.95 6.34 0.58
C GLY A 39 -14.08 4.87 0.94
N GLU A 40 -14.28 4.05 -0.08
CA GLU A 40 -14.25 2.59 0.04
C GLU A 40 -12.88 2.11 0.49
N LEU A 41 -12.88 1.09 1.36
CA LEU A 41 -11.65 0.52 1.90
C LEU A 41 -10.97 -0.39 0.88
N ASN A 42 -9.63 -0.34 0.84
CA ASN A 42 -8.84 -1.28 0.04
C ASN A 42 -8.83 -2.68 0.69
N ASP A 43 -8.33 -3.69 -0.03
CA ASP A 43 -8.37 -5.08 0.43
C ASP A 43 -7.44 -5.36 1.61
N GLU A 44 -6.33 -4.61 1.72
CA GLU A 44 -5.43 -4.67 2.87
C GLU A 44 -6.13 -4.16 4.13
N THR A 45 -6.73 -2.98 4.10
CA THR A 45 -7.43 -2.38 5.23
C THR A 45 -8.63 -3.23 5.66
N LYS A 46 -9.35 -3.84 4.70
CA LYS A 46 -10.41 -4.82 5.00
C LYS A 46 -9.85 -6.03 5.74
N PHE A 47 -8.71 -6.56 5.30
CA PHE A 47 -8.03 -7.66 6.00
C PHE A 47 -7.67 -7.27 7.43
N VAL A 48 -7.09 -6.08 7.64
CA VAL A 48 -6.72 -5.57 8.97
C VAL A 48 -7.92 -5.50 9.89
N LEU A 49 -8.99 -4.86 9.45
CA LEU A 49 -10.22 -4.72 10.24
C LEU A 49 -10.85 -6.08 10.54
N GLN A 50 -10.90 -6.98 9.57
CA GLN A 50 -11.42 -8.33 9.77
C GLN A 50 -10.56 -9.15 10.73
N HIS A 51 -9.24 -9.11 10.59
CA HIS A 51 -8.30 -9.86 11.43
C HIS A 51 -8.44 -9.49 12.91
N PHE A 52 -8.58 -8.20 13.19
CA PHE A 52 -8.78 -7.72 14.55
C PHE A 52 -10.24 -7.66 14.96
N GLU A 53 -11.22 -8.13 14.18
CA GLU A 53 -12.66 -8.07 14.47
C GLU A 53 -13.18 -6.63 14.70
N GLU A 54 -12.58 -5.63 14.06
CA GLU A 54 -12.94 -4.23 14.19
C GLU A 54 -13.95 -3.81 13.10
N PRO A 55 -15.06 -3.13 13.45
CA PRO A 55 -15.95 -2.59 12.43
C PRO A 55 -15.26 -1.54 11.57
N ALA A 56 -15.60 -1.55 10.28
CA ALA A 56 -15.23 -0.48 9.37
C ALA A 56 -15.85 0.85 9.85
N PRO A 57 -15.10 1.97 9.76
CA PRO A 57 -15.66 3.27 10.04
C PRO A 57 -16.76 3.61 9.02
N ARG A 58 -17.70 4.46 9.43
CA ARG A 58 -18.71 4.99 8.54
C ARG A 58 -18.06 5.83 7.44
N ILE A 59 -18.52 5.66 6.21
CA ILE A 59 -18.08 6.47 5.06
C ILE A 59 -18.93 7.73 4.99
N ILE A 60 -18.28 8.88 4.82
CA ILE A 60 -18.94 10.18 4.61
C ILE A 60 -18.46 10.82 3.32
N SER A 61 -19.31 11.67 2.74
CA SER A 61 -18.96 12.52 1.59
C SER A 61 -18.84 14.01 1.94
N ALA A 62 -19.39 14.41 3.08
CA ALA A 62 -19.40 15.78 3.60
C ALA A 62 -19.40 15.75 5.14
N ALA A 63 -18.73 16.70 5.79
CA ALA A 63 -18.64 16.80 7.25
C ALA A 63 -19.58 17.87 7.83
N LYS A 64 -19.77 18.99 7.13
CA LYS A 64 -20.54 20.15 7.59
C LYS A 64 -22.00 19.84 7.97
N PRO A 65 -22.71 18.92 7.29
CA PRO A 65 -24.07 18.57 7.71
C PRO A 65 -24.16 17.97 9.11
N GLU A 66 -23.05 17.47 9.67
CA GLU A 66 -23.02 16.74 10.95
C GLU A 66 -22.29 17.51 12.06
N VAL A 67 -21.21 18.22 11.72
CA VAL A 67 -20.32 18.88 12.69
C VAL A 67 -19.81 20.23 12.18
N ASP A 68 -19.42 21.10 13.13
CA ASP A 68 -18.78 22.38 12.82
C ASP A 68 -17.25 22.30 12.79
N ALA A 69 -16.68 21.24 13.35
CA ALA A 69 -15.24 21.06 13.51
C ALA A 69 -14.78 19.63 13.22
N VAL A 70 -13.54 19.50 12.74
CA VAL A 70 -12.92 18.25 12.31
C VAL A 70 -11.46 18.16 12.73
N MET A 71 -10.96 16.93 12.82
CA MET A 71 -9.56 16.60 13.06
C MET A 71 -9.02 15.78 11.88
N LEU A 72 -7.89 16.19 11.33
CA LEU A 72 -7.25 15.50 10.21
C LEU A 72 -6.14 14.60 10.72
N VAL A 73 -6.07 13.40 10.18
CA VAL A 73 -4.92 12.50 10.33
C VAL A 73 -4.37 12.16 8.96
N ASP A 74 -3.06 11.94 8.87
CA ASP A 74 -2.41 11.38 7.68
C ASP A 74 -2.56 12.19 6.38
N HIS A 75 -3.02 13.44 6.49
CA HIS A 75 -3.03 14.40 5.40
C HIS A 75 -3.29 15.82 5.92
N ASN A 76 -2.96 16.79 5.08
CA ASN A 76 -3.32 18.19 5.27
C ASN A 76 -3.82 18.87 3.98
N GLU A 77 -3.40 18.43 2.79
CA GLU A 77 -3.73 19.14 1.56
C GLU A 77 -5.25 19.09 1.26
N ALA A 78 -5.91 20.23 1.10
CA ALA A 78 -7.38 20.32 1.03
C ALA A 78 -8.01 19.45 -0.07
N GLN A 79 -7.32 19.26 -1.21
CA GLN A 79 -7.81 18.43 -2.31
C GLN A 79 -7.86 16.93 -1.99
N GLN A 80 -7.08 16.47 -1.01
CA GLN A 80 -7.08 15.09 -0.53
C GLN A 80 -8.17 14.85 0.52
N SER A 81 -8.73 15.91 1.10
CA SER A 81 -9.65 15.85 2.23
C SER A 81 -11.13 15.79 1.82
N VAL A 82 -12.03 15.90 2.80
CA VAL A 82 -13.49 15.92 2.60
C VAL A 82 -13.91 17.10 1.71
N ALA A 83 -14.95 16.92 0.89
CA ALA A 83 -15.30 17.86 -0.18
C ALA A 83 -15.65 19.27 0.32
N ASP A 84 -16.21 19.37 1.52
CA ASP A 84 -16.65 20.60 2.19
C ASP A 84 -15.69 21.03 3.32
N LEU A 85 -14.41 20.62 3.27
CA LEU A 85 -13.43 20.95 4.32
C LEU A 85 -13.37 22.45 4.63
N LYS A 86 -13.50 23.32 3.61
CA LYS A 86 -13.49 24.78 3.75
C LYS A 86 -14.65 25.33 4.60
N ASP A 87 -15.71 24.54 4.79
CA ASP A 87 -16.95 24.94 5.47
C ASP A 87 -16.97 24.48 6.95
N VAL A 88 -15.93 23.77 7.41
CA VAL A 88 -15.73 23.30 8.80
C VAL A 88 -14.41 23.85 9.38
N GLN A 89 -14.33 23.94 10.70
CA GLN A 89 -13.11 24.32 11.40
C GLN A 89 -12.17 23.11 11.55
N ILE A 90 -10.90 23.27 11.20
CA ILE A 90 -9.87 22.26 11.47
C ILE A 90 -9.26 22.56 12.84
N THR A 91 -9.42 21.66 13.80
CA THR A 91 -8.95 21.84 15.19
C THR A 91 -7.60 21.15 15.44
N HIS A 92 -7.37 20.02 14.77
CA HIS A 92 -6.17 19.20 14.91
C HIS A 92 -5.71 18.66 13.56
N VAL A 93 -4.39 18.56 13.39
CA VAL A 93 -3.73 17.79 12.33
C VAL A 93 -2.63 16.93 12.95
N VAL A 94 -2.63 15.62 12.68
CA VAL A 94 -1.53 14.69 12.99
C VAL A 94 -1.11 14.01 11.70
N ASP A 95 0.09 14.28 11.20
CA ASP A 95 0.47 13.91 9.83
C ASP A 95 1.98 13.64 9.72
N HIS A 96 2.42 12.92 8.71
CA HIS A 96 3.83 12.70 8.39
C HIS A 96 4.23 13.19 6.99
N HIS A 97 3.28 13.75 6.25
CA HIS A 97 3.49 14.30 4.92
C HIS A 97 4.09 15.72 4.92
N ARG A 98 4.49 16.17 3.73
CA ARG A 98 4.77 17.58 3.49
C ARG A 98 3.52 18.43 3.72
N ILE A 99 3.70 19.70 4.04
CA ILE A 99 2.60 20.66 4.20
C ILE A 99 2.43 21.47 2.92
N ALA A 100 1.24 21.42 2.32
CA ALA A 100 0.89 22.21 1.14
C ALA A 100 -0.63 22.37 1.02
N ASN A 101 -1.10 23.43 0.36
CA ASN A 101 -2.54 23.66 0.09
C ASN A 101 -3.42 23.53 1.35
N PHE A 102 -2.89 23.99 2.49
CA PHE A 102 -3.53 23.97 3.80
C PHE A 102 -3.47 25.36 4.41
N GLU A 103 -4.61 25.86 4.89
CA GLU A 103 -4.76 27.16 5.53
C GLU A 103 -5.85 27.07 6.60
N THR A 104 -5.69 27.82 7.70
CA THR A 104 -6.69 27.94 8.75
C THR A 104 -6.89 29.39 9.15
N ALA A 105 -8.13 29.77 9.49
CA ALA A 105 -8.45 31.12 9.93
C ALA A 105 -8.08 31.39 11.40
N ALA A 106 -7.95 30.33 12.22
CA ALA A 106 -7.65 30.40 13.64
C ALA A 106 -6.48 29.46 13.97
N PRO A 107 -5.71 29.72 15.05
CA PRO A 107 -4.73 28.77 15.55
C PRO A 107 -5.36 27.39 15.82
N LEU A 108 -4.58 26.35 15.57
CA LEU A 108 -4.97 24.95 15.76
C LEU A 108 -3.82 24.15 16.39
N TYR A 109 -4.10 22.90 16.79
CA TYR A 109 -3.05 21.92 17.05
C TYR A 109 -2.54 21.33 15.74
N TYR A 110 -1.26 21.48 15.44
CA TYR A 110 -0.64 20.88 14.26
C TYR A 110 0.62 20.12 14.69
N HIS A 111 0.60 18.80 14.54
CA HIS A 111 1.72 17.93 14.84
C HIS A 111 2.09 17.14 13.59
N ALA A 112 3.25 17.44 13.02
CA ALA A 112 3.82 16.58 12.00
C ALA A 112 5.25 16.19 12.31
N GLU A 113 5.57 14.92 12.09
CA GLU A 113 6.90 14.37 12.24
C GLU A 113 7.31 13.64 10.96
N PRO A 114 8.57 13.75 10.50
CA PRO A 114 9.04 13.05 9.31
C PRO A 114 9.34 11.57 9.61
N LEU A 115 8.31 10.83 10.05
CA LEU A 115 8.36 9.40 10.37
C LEU A 115 7.73 8.57 9.23
N GLY A 116 7.86 7.25 9.31
CA GLY A 116 7.34 6.35 8.30
C GLY A 116 5.83 6.26 8.24
N CYS A 117 5.13 6.58 9.34
CA CYS A 117 3.68 6.40 9.47
C CYS A 117 3.07 7.34 10.53
N THR A 118 1.85 7.84 10.30
CA THR A 118 1.10 8.68 11.26
C THR A 118 0.79 7.92 12.55
N SER A 119 0.52 6.61 12.46
CA SER A 119 0.29 5.77 13.64
C SER A 119 1.50 5.68 14.59
N THR A 120 2.73 5.90 14.10
CA THR A 120 3.92 6.04 14.97
C THR A 120 3.85 7.31 15.82
N ILE A 121 3.43 8.43 15.22
CA ILE A 121 3.22 9.70 15.93
C ILE A 121 2.12 9.54 16.98
N LEU A 122 1.01 8.89 16.61
CA LEU A 122 -0.08 8.62 17.54
C LEU A 122 0.39 7.76 18.72
N PHE A 123 1.22 6.73 18.49
CA PHE A 123 1.76 5.92 19.58
C PHE A 123 2.58 6.75 20.58
N LYS A 124 3.34 7.74 20.09
CA LYS A 124 4.04 8.71 20.96
C LYS A 124 3.04 9.56 21.74
N LEU A 125 1.95 10.02 21.11
CA LEU A 125 0.90 10.80 21.77
C LEU A 125 0.16 10.01 22.86
N PHE A 126 -0.13 8.72 22.65
CA PHE A 126 -0.69 7.84 23.69
C PHE A 126 0.23 7.80 24.93
N LYS A 127 1.54 7.59 24.72
CA LYS A 127 2.53 7.59 25.81
C LYS A 127 2.64 8.94 26.51
N GLN A 128 2.70 10.03 25.75
CA GLN A 128 2.81 11.40 26.29
C GLN A 128 1.61 11.79 27.17
N ASN A 129 0.42 11.27 26.86
CA ASN A 129 -0.80 11.52 27.61
C ASN A 129 -1.10 10.44 28.67
N GLU A 130 -0.18 9.50 28.89
CA GLU A 130 -0.35 8.39 29.84
C GLU A 130 -1.62 7.54 29.59
N VAL A 131 -2.07 7.48 28.33
CA VAL A 131 -3.23 6.68 27.92
C VAL A 131 -2.75 5.32 27.42
N THR A 132 -3.30 4.24 28.00
CA THR A 132 -3.02 2.88 27.53
C THR A 132 -3.65 2.62 26.18
N VAL A 133 -2.88 2.07 25.24
CA VAL A 133 -3.39 1.56 23.95
C VAL A 133 -4.04 0.20 24.19
N PRO A 134 -5.34 0.01 23.91
CA PRO A 134 -5.97 -1.31 23.99
C PRO A 134 -5.35 -2.31 23.01
N ALA A 135 -5.27 -3.59 23.37
CA ALA A 135 -4.66 -4.65 22.55
C ALA A 135 -5.13 -4.65 21.08
N LYS A 136 -6.44 -4.58 20.88
CA LYS A 136 -7.06 -4.51 19.55
C LYS A 136 -6.60 -3.28 18.76
N LEU A 137 -6.57 -2.11 19.40
CA LEU A 137 -6.12 -0.87 18.76
C LEU A 137 -4.62 -0.90 18.47
N ALA A 138 -3.83 -1.55 19.32
CA ALA A 138 -2.41 -1.74 19.08
C ALA A 138 -2.15 -2.60 17.82
N GLY A 139 -2.96 -3.65 17.64
CA GLY A 139 -2.98 -4.46 16.41
C GLY A 139 -3.33 -3.65 15.16
N LEU A 140 -4.29 -2.73 15.26
CA LEU A 140 -4.58 -1.81 14.16
C LEU A 140 -3.39 -0.86 13.90
N MET A 141 -2.87 -0.20 14.92
CA MET A 141 -1.77 0.78 14.80
C MET A 141 -0.49 0.15 14.23
N LEU A 142 -0.11 -1.07 14.64
CA LEU A 142 1.04 -1.75 14.02
C LEU A 142 0.78 -2.11 12.55
N SER A 143 -0.47 -2.35 12.17
CA SER A 143 -0.84 -2.66 10.78
C SER A 143 -0.62 -1.46 9.87
N ALA A 144 -1.02 -0.27 10.32
CA ALA A 144 -0.74 0.98 9.62
C ALA A 144 0.77 1.18 9.41
N ILE A 145 1.56 1.00 10.47
CA ILE A 145 3.02 1.17 10.36
C ILE A 145 3.60 0.14 9.39
N ILE A 146 3.15 -1.12 9.41
CA ILE A 146 3.60 -2.15 8.46
C ILE A 146 3.21 -1.79 7.01
N SER A 147 2.02 -1.23 6.78
CA SER A 147 1.55 -0.78 5.47
C SER A 147 2.51 0.26 4.87
N ASP A 148 2.68 1.40 5.54
CA ASP A 148 3.43 2.53 4.97
C ASP A 148 4.92 2.25 4.88
N THR A 149 5.43 1.44 5.80
CA THR A 149 6.84 1.05 5.83
C THR A 149 7.12 -0.19 4.98
N LEU A 150 6.10 -0.83 4.40
CA LEU A 150 6.23 -2.10 3.67
C LEU A 150 7.02 -3.15 4.47
N LEU A 151 6.62 -3.37 5.73
CA LEU A 151 7.35 -4.23 6.67
C LEU A 151 8.84 -3.82 6.79
N PHE A 152 9.07 -2.52 7.03
CA PHE A 152 10.38 -1.87 7.19
C PHE A 152 11.28 -1.85 5.94
N LYS A 153 10.70 -2.03 4.75
CA LYS A 153 11.44 -2.00 3.48
C LYS A 153 11.37 -0.67 2.77
N SER A 154 10.39 0.16 3.10
CA SER A 154 10.28 1.52 2.58
C SER A 154 11.45 2.39 3.04
N PRO A 155 11.99 3.26 2.17
CA PRO A 155 13.00 4.24 2.57
C PRO A 155 12.47 5.31 3.56
N THR A 156 11.16 5.38 3.78
CA THR A 156 10.55 6.27 4.79
C THR A 156 10.66 5.70 6.21
N THR A 157 10.98 4.42 6.35
CA THR A 157 11.07 3.74 7.65
C THR A 157 12.15 4.37 8.52
N THR A 158 11.80 4.66 9.77
CA THR A 158 12.72 5.14 10.81
C THR A 158 12.88 4.12 11.94
N PRO A 159 13.93 4.25 12.78
CA PRO A 159 14.05 3.42 13.98
C PRO A 159 12.89 3.56 14.97
N GLU A 160 12.19 4.70 14.96
CA GLU A 160 11.00 4.93 15.80
C GLU A 160 9.82 4.08 15.34
N ASP A 161 9.63 3.92 14.02
CA ASP A 161 8.59 3.06 13.45
C ASP A 161 8.81 1.58 13.85
N GLU A 162 10.06 1.10 13.73
CA GLU A 162 10.41 -0.26 14.17
C GLU A 162 10.17 -0.47 15.67
N ALA A 163 10.54 0.50 16.49
CA ALA A 163 10.33 0.44 17.93
C ALA A 163 8.85 0.47 18.30
N ALA A 164 8.04 1.26 17.58
CA ALA A 164 6.60 1.33 17.74
C ALA A 164 5.94 -0.02 17.40
N VAL A 165 6.26 -0.62 16.25
CA VAL A 165 5.72 -1.93 15.86
C VAL A 165 6.07 -3.00 16.89
N LYS A 166 7.33 -3.08 17.35
CA LYS A 166 7.74 -4.08 18.35
C LYS A 166 6.93 -3.94 19.64
N ALA A 167 6.77 -2.71 20.14
CA ALA A 167 5.98 -2.46 21.35
C ALA A 167 4.48 -2.72 21.16
N LEU A 168 3.90 -2.31 20.02
CA LEU A 168 2.50 -2.55 19.69
C LEU A 168 2.20 -4.04 19.48
N ALA A 169 3.14 -4.79 18.91
CA ALA A 169 3.04 -6.24 18.73
C ALA A 169 3.02 -6.99 20.07
N GLU A 170 3.82 -6.55 21.04
CA GLU A 170 3.75 -7.08 22.41
C GLU A 170 2.38 -6.81 23.05
N ILE A 171 1.82 -5.60 22.87
CA ILE A 171 0.51 -5.22 23.41
C ILE A 171 -0.62 -6.00 22.73
N ALA A 172 -0.52 -6.22 21.42
CA ALA A 172 -1.50 -6.94 20.62
C ALA A 172 -1.38 -8.47 20.72
N ASP A 173 -0.27 -8.98 21.26
CA ASP A 173 0.10 -10.41 21.28
C ASP A 173 0.14 -11.02 19.87
N VAL A 174 0.87 -10.37 18.95
CA VAL A 174 0.96 -10.75 17.52
C VAL A 174 2.41 -10.91 17.09
N ASP A 175 2.71 -11.98 16.33
CA ASP A 175 3.93 -12.07 15.53
C ASP A 175 3.81 -11.12 14.33
N TYR A 176 4.33 -9.90 14.48
CA TYR A 176 4.21 -8.85 13.48
C TYR A 176 4.88 -9.21 12.14
N GLN A 177 5.87 -10.09 12.10
CA GLN A 177 6.54 -10.47 10.85
C GLN A 177 5.65 -11.39 10.05
N LYS A 178 5.09 -12.41 10.70
CA LYS A 178 4.16 -13.34 10.06
C LYS A 178 2.87 -12.61 9.67
N TYR A 179 2.27 -11.89 10.60
CA TYR A 179 1.06 -11.10 10.39
C TYR A 179 1.25 -10.07 9.28
N GLY A 180 2.33 -9.29 9.33
CA GLY A 180 2.59 -8.23 8.35
C GLY A 180 2.73 -8.77 6.93
N LEU A 181 3.36 -9.94 6.75
CA LEU A 181 3.42 -10.58 5.45
C LEU A 181 2.02 -11.03 4.98
N GLU A 182 1.20 -11.62 5.85
CA GLU A 182 -0.19 -12.00 5.52
C GLU A 182 -1.04 -10.77 5.13
N MET A 183 -0.87 -9.66 5.85
CA MET A 183 -1.54 -8.39 5.59
C MET A 183 -1.17 -7.82 4.22
N LEU A 184 0.12 -7.64 3.94
CA LEU A 184 0.57 -7.07 2.68
C LEU A 184 0.23 -7.99 1.49
N LYS A 185 0.17 -9.32 1.71
CA LYS A 185 -0.35 -10.27 0.71
C LYS A 185 -1.80 -9.98 0.36
N ALA A 186 -2.65 -9.80 1.37
CA ALA A 186 -4.06 -9.48 1.16
C ALA A 186 -4.24 -8.22 0.32
N GLY A 187 -3.37 -7.21 0.49
CA GLY A 187 -3.37 -5.98 -0.30
C GLY A 187 -3.06 -6.17 -1.80
N THR A 188 -2.29 -7.19 -2.17
CA THR A 188 -2.00 -7.47 -3.60
C THR A 188 -3.14 -8.20 -4.31
N ASN A 189 -4.05 -8.81 -3.53
CA ASN A 189 -5.25 -9.51 -3.96
C ASN A 189 -5.07 -10.38 -5.23
N LEU A 190 -3.96 -11.13 -5.29
CA LEU A 190 -3.62 -11.95 -6.46
C LEU A 190 -4.45 -13.23 -6.52
N ALA A 191 -4.85 -13.77 -5.36
CA ALA A 191 -5.63 -15.00 -5.26
C ALA A 191 -7.04 -14.89 -5.84
N SER A 192 -7.66 -13.70 -5.82
CA SER A 192 -9.00 -13.49 -6.43
C SER A 192 -8.96 -13.35 -7.95
N LYS A 193 -7.78 -13.08 -8.53
CA LYS A 193 -7.60 -12.86 -9.96
C LYS A 193 -7.34 -14.17 -10.68
N THR A 194 -7.99 -14.35 -11.81
CA THR A 194 -7.71 -15.40 -12.79
C THR A 194 -6.34 -15.19 -13.43
N GLU A 195 -5.74 -16.24 -14.01
CA GLU A 195 -4.47 -16.12 -14.73
C GLU A 195 -4.57 -15.13 -15.89
N GLN A 196 -5.73 -15.08 -16.58
CA GLN A 196 -5.97 -14.14 -17.66
C GLN A 196 -5.95 -12.69 -17.16
N GLU A 197 -6.60 -12.39 -16.04
CA GLU A 197 -6.57 -11.05 -15.44
C GLU A 197 -5.15 -10.67 -15.00
N LEU A 198 -4.40 -11.61 -14.41
CA LEU A 198 -3.02 -11.37 -13.98
C LEU A 198 -2.09 -11.02 -15.15
N ILE A 199 -2.21 -11.71 -16.28
CA ILE A 199 -1.31 -11.49 -17.44
C ILE A 199 -1.74 -10.29 -18.31
N THR A 200 -2.89 -9.68 -18.04
CA THR A 200 -3.42 -8.54 -18.82
C THR A 200 -3.49 -7.22 -18.05
N ALA A 201 -3.57 -7.26 -16.72
CA ALA A 201 -3.82 -6.08 -15.87
C ALA A 201 -2.81 -4.93 -16.04
N ASP A 202 -1.51 -5.23 -16.15
CA ASP A 202 -0.47 -4.24 -16.47
C ASP A 202 0.45 -4.76 -17.58
N ALA A 203 -0.15 -5.05 -18.73
CA ALA A 203 0.58 -5.51 -19.91
C ALA A 203 0.67 -4.43 -20.99
N LYS A 204 1.85 -4.30 -21.60
CA LYS A 204 2.12 -3.39 -22.73
C LYS A 204 2.79 -4.14 -23.86
N SER A 205 2.41 -3.81 -25.09
CA SER A 205 2.99 -4.37 -26.32
C SER A 205 4.01 -3.42 -26.92
N PHE A 206 5.03 -3.99 -27.55
CA PHE A 206 6.13 -3.29 -28.18
C PHE A 206 6.50 -4.01 -29.48
N GLU A 207 6.93 -3.25 -30.47
CA GLU A 207 7.60 -3.78 -31.65
C GLU A 207 9.11 -3.63 -31.44
N MET A 208 9.85 -4.74 -31.50
CA MET A 208 11.31 -4.78 -31.30
C MET A 208 11.94 -5.70 -32.34
N GLY A 209 12.85 -5.19 -33.18
CA GLY A 209 13.54 -6.02 -34.18
C GLY A 209 12.61 -6.74 -35.17
N GLY A 210 11.44 -6.18 -35.49
CA GLY A 210 10.43 -6.82 -36.35
C GLY A 210 9.64 -7.95 -35.67
N LYS A 211 9.69 -8.02 -34.35
CA LYS A 211 8.95 -8.95 -33.49
C LYS A 211 7.98 -8.21 -32.58
N THR A 212 6.82 -8.81 -32.36
CA THR A 212 5.82 -8.26 -31.43
C THR A 212 6.04 -8.85 -30.04
N VAL A 213 6.43 -7.99 -29.09
CA VAL A 213 6.79 -8.34 -27.71
C VAL A 213 5.73 -7.83 -26.73
N ARG A 214 5.26 -8.68 -25.81
CA ARG A 214 4.35 -8.31 -24.72
C ARG A 214 5.08 -8.36 -23.39
N ILE A 215 4.95 -7.31 -22.57
CA ILE A 215 5.57 -7.25 -21.24
C ILE A 215 4.50 -6.90 -20.20
N ASN A 216 4.19 -7.85 -19.32
CA ASN A 216 3.28 -7.70 -18.19
C ASN A 216 4.03 -7.54 -16.87
N GLN A 217 3.49 -6.78 -15.93
CA GLN A 217 4.00 -6.68 -14.57
C GLN A 217 2.93 -7.07 -13.54
N VAL A 218 3.31 -7.95 -12.61
CA VAL A 218 2.52 -8.36 -11.45
C VAL A 218 3.33 -8.01 -10.21
N ASN A 219 2.78 -7.11 -9.38
CA ASN A 219 3.35 -6.81 -8.07
C ASN A 219 2.83 -7.83 -7.06
N THR A 220 3.73 -8.38 -6.25
CA THR A 220 3.45 -9.33 -5.17
C THR A 220 4.34 -8.99 -3.97
N VAL A 221 4.07 -9.59 -2.81
CA VAL A 221 5.02 -9.66 -1.70
C VAL A 221 5.62 -11.06 -1.53
N ASP A 222 5.12 -12.04 -2.29
CA ASP A 222 5.59 -13.41 -2.30
C ASP A 222 5.60 -13.95 -3.74
N LEU A 223 6.80 -14.13 -4.27
CA LEU A 223 7.00 -14.70 -5.60
C LEU A 223 6.46 -16.14 -5.67
N ASN A 224 6.60 -16.92 -4.60
CA ASN A 224 6.22 -18.33 -4.61
C ASN A 224 4.72 -18.51 -4.80
N GLU A 225 3.90 -17.60 -4.30
CA GLU A 225 2.44 -17.63 -4.51
C GLU A 225 2.08 -17.52 -6.01
N VAL A 226 2.77 -16.63 -6.74
CA VAL A 226 2.54 -16.46 -8.18
C VAL A 226 3.08 -17.65 -8.95
N PHE A 227 4.29 -18.11 -8.63
CA PHE A 227 4.92 -19.24 -9.32
C PHE A 227 4.31 -20.61 -8.94
N ALA A 228 3.55 -20.72 -7.85
CA ALA A 228 2.71 -21.89 -7.58
C ALA A 228 1.64 -22.09 -8.66
N ARG A 229 1.30 -21.03 -9.41
CA ARG A 229 0.35 -21.05 -10.55
C ARG A 229 1.06 -21.10 -11.90
N GLU A 230 2.38 -21.32 -11.94
CA GLU A 230 3.20 -21.17 -13.16
C GLU A 230 2.66 -21.95 -14.36
N ALA A 231 2.27 -23.22 -14.19
CA ALA A 231 1.75 -24.03 -15.29
C ALA A 231 0.49 -23.42 -15.93
N LYS A 232 -0.41 -22.86 -15.11
CA LYS A 232 -1.62 -22.18 -15.57
C LYS A 232 -1.29 -20.83 -16.21
N LEU A 233 -0.35 -20.07 -15.65
CA LEU A 233 0.14 -18.81 -16.22
C LEU A 233 0.77 -19.03 -17.59
N ARG A 234 1.62 -20.05 -17.76
CA ARG A 234 2.19 -20.44 -19.06
C ARG A 234 1.09 -20.76 -20.07
N THR A 235 0.14 -21.59 -19.69
CA THR A 235 -1.00 -21.95 -20.56
C THR A 235 -1.78 -20.71 -21.00
N ALA A 236 -2.05 -19.78 -20.08
CA ALA A 236 -2.76 -18.54 -20.39
C ALA A 236 -1.92 -17.63 -21.32
N ILE A 237 -0.62 -17.49 -21.05
CA ILE A 237 0.29 -16.69 -21.89
C ILE A 237 0.41 -17.29 -23.30
N GLU A 238 0.53 -18.61 -23.44
CA GLU A 238 0.57 -19.28 -24.75
C GLU A 238 -0.73 -19.05 -25.55
N ALA A 239 -1.88 -19.12 -24.88
CA ALA A 239 -3.17 -18.82 -25.49
C ALA A 239 -3.27 -17.35 -25.92
N GLU A 240 -2.82 -16.42 -25.07
CA GLU A 240 -2.79 -14.98 -25.36
C GLU A 240 -1.85 -14.66 -26.52
N ASN A 241 -0.64 -15.22 -26.53
CA ASN A 241 0.33 -15.06 -27.61
C ASN A 241 -0.26 -15.51 -28.95
N LYS A 242 -0.93 -16.68 -28.97
CA LYS A 242 -1.59 -17.19 -30.17
C LYS A 242 -2.75 -16.31 -30.62
N ALA A 243 -3.56 -15.80 -29.67
CA ALA A 243 -4.73 -14.99 -29.97
C ALA A 243 -4.36 -13.59 -30.51
N GLN A 244 -3.31 -12.99 -29.97
CA GLN A 244 -2.89 -11.61 -30.30
C GLN A 244 -1.71 -11.53 -31.28
N GLY A 245 -1.09 -12.66 -31.61
CA GLY A 245 0.07 -12.71 -32.50
C GLY A 245 1.37 -12.20 -31.87
N TYR A 246 1.55 -12.38 -30.55
CA TYR A 246 2.81 -12.04 -29.89
C TYR A 246 3.87 -13.12 -30.14
N ASP A 247 5.05 -12.70 -30.59
CA ASP A 247 6.22 -13.58 -30.74
C ASP A 247 6.81 -13.94 -29.37
N LEU A 248 6.92 -12.95 -28.47
CA LEU A 248 7.60 -13.07 -27.18
C LEU A 248 6.79 -12.39 -26.07
N PHE A 249 6.62 -13.07 -24.94
CA PHE A 249 5.97 -12.55 -23.74
C PHE A 249 6.90 -12.62 -22.54
N LEU A 250 7.02 -11.52 -21.81
CA LEU A 250 7.71 -11.43 -20.52
C LEU A 250 6.71 -11.09 -19.42
N LEU A 251 6.52 -12.02 -18.48
CA LEU A 251 5.81 -11.79 -17.23
C LEU A 251 6.83 -11.39 -16.15
N MET A 252 6.83 -10.12 -15.76
CA MET A 252 7.57 -9.61 -14.62
C MET A 252 6.76 -9.86 -13.34
N VAL A 253 7.24 -10.73 -12.46
CA VAL A 253 6.69 -10.87 -11.11
C VAL A 253 7.61 -10.13 -10.16
N THR A 254 7.18 -8.95 -9.72
CA THR A 254 7.99 -8.03 -8.91
C THR A 254 7.59 -8.15 -7.44
N ASN A 255 8.54 -8.50 -6.58
CA ASN A 255 8.35 -8.44 -5.13
C ASN A 255 8.58 -7.01 -4.65
N ILE A 256 7.52 -6.38 -4.11
CA ILE A 256 7.55 -4.98 -3.68
C ILE A 256 8.34 -4.77 -2.39
N LEU A 257 8.62 -5.83 -1.61
CA LEU A 257 9.36 -5.75 -0.35
C LEU A 257 10.87 -5.68 -0.56
N ASP A 258 11.41 -6.40 -1.55
CA ASP A 258 12.86 -6.45 -1.78
C ASP A 258 13.26 -5.80 -3.11
N SER A 259 12.29 -5.24 -3.85
CA SER A 259 12.49 -4.58 -5.14
C SER A 259 13.15 -5.48 -6.19
N ASN A 260 12.89 -6.79 -6.13
CA ASN A 260 13.41 -7.76 -7.09
C ASN A 260 12.29 -8.28 -8.00
N THR A 261 12.65 -8.63 -9.24
CA THR A 261 11.73 -9.26 -10.18
C THR A 261 12.20 -10.65 -10.54
N ARG A 262 11.29 -11.63 -10.59
CA ARG A 262 11.50 -12.88 -11.31
C ARG A 262 10.72 -12.84 -12.62
N LEU A 263 11.43 -12.98 -13.72
CA LEU A 263 10.84 -13.08 -15.05
C LEU A 263 10.37 -14.50 -15.34
N LEU A 264 9.22 -14.60 -16.00
CA LEU A 264 8.80 -15.78 -16.76
C LEU A 264 8.70 -15.39 -18.24
N VAL A 265 9.41 -16.12 -19.10
CA VAL A 265 9.50 -15.86 -20.54
C VAL A 265 8.76 -16.96 -21.31
N VAL A 266 7.93 -16.58 -22.26
CA VAL A 266 7.17 -17.52 -23.10
C VAL A 266 7.15 -17.02 -24.54
N GLY A 267 7.50 -17.88 -25.50
CA GLY A 267 7.68 -17.50 -26.90
C GLY A 267 9.16 -17.33 -27.26
N GLU A 268 9.41 -16.77 -28.45
CA GLU A 268 10.74 -16.62 -29.05
C GLU A 268 10.88 -15.23 -29.71
N PRO A 269 12.09 -14.66 -29.82
CA PRO A 269 13.39 -15.22 -29.41
C PRO A 269 13.67 -15.09 -27.90
N GLN A 270 14.16 -16.13 -27.24
CA GLN A 270 14.55 -16.06 -25.82
C GLN A 270 16.00 -15.59 -25.59
N ASP A 271 16.91 -15.81 -26.54
CA ASP A 271 18.32 -15.43 -26.45
C ASP A 271 18.53 -13.92 -26.34
N VAL A 272 17.63 -13.12 -26.93
CA VAL A 272 17.64 -11.66 -26.77
C VAL A 272 17.33 -11.23 -25.34
N VAL A 273 16.54 -12.00 -24.58
CA VAL A 273 16.25 -11.72 -23.17
C VAL A 273 17.49 -12.00 -22.32
N GLU A 274 18.16 -13.13 -22.57
CA GLU A 274 19.44 -13.46 -21.92
C GLU A 274 20.49 -12.37 -22.16
N LYS A 275 20.62 -11.92 -23.41
CA LYS A 275 21.55 -10.84 -23.80
C LYS A 275 21.18 -9.52 -23.15
N ALA A 276 19.90 -9.13 -23.15
CA ALA A 276 19.42 -7.86 -22.59
C ALA A 276 19.74 -7.71 -21.10
N PHE A 277 19.63 -8.81 -20.35
CA PHE A 277 19.81 -8.79 -18.89
C PHE A 277 21.13 -9.42 -18.44
N ASN A 278 22.00 -9.80 -19.37
CA ASN A 278 23.25 -10.51 -19.10
C ASN A 278 23.04 -11.68 -18.10
N THR A 279 22.02 -12.50 -18.38
CA THR A 279 21.59 -13.59 -17.51
C THR A 279 21.32 -14.85 -18.33
N LYS A 280 21.04 -15.97 -17.65
CA LYS A 280 20.63 -17.22 -18.29
C LYS A 280 19.23 -17.60 -17.85
N LEU A 281 18.41 -18.01 -18.82
CA LEU A 281 17.09 -18.54 -18.53
C LEU A 281 17.24 -19.98 -18.06
N VAL A 282 16.73 -20.26 -16.87
CA VAL A 282 16.60 -21.61 -16.34
C VAL A 282 15.11 -21.92 -16.29
N ASP A 283 14.66 -22.89 -17.08
CA ASP A 283 13.24 -23.21 -17.23
C ASP A 283 12.40 -21.97 -17.60
N ASN A 284 12.87 -21.23 -18.61
CA ASN A 284 12.35 -19.95 -19.09
C ASN A 284 12.18 -18.85 -18.02
N LYS A 285 12.92 -18.93 -16.92
CA LYS A 285 12.88 -17.92 -15.85
C LYS A 285 14.25 -17.31 -15.62
N ALA A 286 14.26 -16.05 -15.19
CA ALA A 286 15.47 -15.36 -14.72
C ALA A 286 15.14 -14.44 -13.55
N ASP A 287 16.02 -14.40 -12.55
CA ASP A 287 15.97 -13.43 -11.46
C ASP A 287 16.67 -12.14 -11.89
N LEU A 288 16.00 -11.00 -11.66
CA LEU A 288 16.46 -9.65 -11.96
C LEU A 288 16.49 -8.82 -10.66
N PRO A 289 17.60 -8.87 -9.91
CA PRO A 289 17.74 -8.09 -8.68
C PRO A 289 17.67 -6.58 -8.93
N GLY A 290 16.92 -5.85 -8.10
CA GLY A 290 16.76 -4.40 -8.21
C GLY A 290 15.95 -3.91 -9.42
N VAL A 291 15.38 -4.82 -10.22
CA VAL A 291 14.53 -4.47 -11.35
C VAL A 291 13.08 -4.41 -10.91
N VAL A 292 12.47 -3.24 -11.05
CA VAL A 292 11.06 -2.98 -10.70
C VAL A 292 10.31 -2.19 -11.77
N SER A 293 11.03 -1.53 -12.69
CA SER A 293 10.44 -0.65 -13.70
C SER A 293 10.54 -1.24 -15.09
N ARG A 294 9.41 -1.70 -15.64
CA ARG A 294 9.31 -2.09 -17.06
C ARG A 294 9.88 -1.01 -18.00
N LYS A 295 9.49 0.25 -17.81
CA LYS A 295 9.84 1.36 -18.72
C LYS A 295 11.33 1.73 -18.65
N LYS A 296 11.92 1.75 -17.46
CA LYS A 296 13.31 2.22 -17.28
C LYS A 296 14.34 1.10 -17.37
N GLN A 297 13.99 -0.11 -16.93
CA GLN A 297 14.97 -1.18 -16.68
C GLN A 297 14.77 -2.40 -17.58
N VAL A 298 13.61 -2.59 -18.20
CA VAL A 298 13.32 -3.79 -19.03
C VAL A 298 13.24 -3.44 -20.51
N VAL A 299 12.45 -2.43 -20.87
CA VAL A 299 12.25 -2.04 -22.27
C VAL A 299 13.54 -1.56 -22.94
N PRO A 300 14.36 -0.65 -22.37
CA PRO A 300 15.56 -0.15 -23.06
C PRO A 300 16.62 -1.25 -23.30
N PRO A 301 16.97 -2.12 -22.32
CA PRO A 301 17.90 -3.21 -22.58
C PRO A 301 17.40 -4.22 -23.62
N LEU A 302 16.10 -4.54 -23.61
CA LEU A 302 15.52 -5.40 -24.65
C LEU A 302 15.61 -4.75 -26.02
N GLN A 303 15.21 -3.49 -26.16
CA GLN A 303 15.32 -2.76 -27.43
C GLN A 303 16.75 -2.71 -27.99
N ALA A 304 17.76 -2.66 -27.13
CA ALA A 304 19.16 -2.70 -27.54
C ALA A 304 19.67 -4.11 -27.88
N ALA A 305 19.00 -5.16 -27.39
CA ALA A 305 19.38 -6.55 -27.60
C ALA A 305 18.82 -7.13 -28.90
N PHE A 306 17.59 -6.73 -29.28
CA PHE A 306 16.95 -6.98 -30.58
C PHE A 306 17.70 -6.29 -31.72
#